data_AF-A0A944X275-F1
#
_entry.id   AF-A0A944X275-F1
#
_cell.length_a   1.000
_cell.length_b   1.000
_cell.length_c   1.000
_cell.angle_alpha   90.00
_cell.angle_beta   90.00
_cell.angle_gamma   90.00
#
_symmetry.space_group_name_H-M   'P 1'
#
loop_
_entity.id
_entity.type
_entity.pdbx_description
1 polymer ?
#
loop_
_entity_poly.entity_id
_entity_poly.type
_entity_poly.pdbx_seq_one_letter_code
_entity_poly.pdbx_strand_id
1 'polypeptide(L)'
;MLNASSHTLKILSALFWYIGGIVLIFKGSRLVFEANELRPDQIWPLMAIIAGILLGGFKAIFLFSKGCQKNIERIDALVQPKIWEFFRLRFFVFLLLMIITGATLSKLAHNNYPLLIGVAVLDFSIAIALIGSSYVFWTNKNL
;
A
#
# COMPACT_ATOMS: atom_id res chain seq x y z
N MET A 1 10.71 -24.54 14.42
CA MET A 1 10.29 -23.50 13.45
C MET A 1 8.77 -23.56 13.36
N LEU A 2 8.08 -22.42 13.40
CA LEU A 2 6.61 -22.40 13.44
C LEU A 2 6.05 -22.74 12.05
N ASN A 3 5.53 -23.95 11.91
CA ASN A 3 4.79 -24.37 10.72
C ASN A 3 3.45 -23.63 10.68
N ALA A 4 2.96 -23.34 9.48
CA ALA A 4 1.68 -22.67 9.25
C ALA A 4 0.94 -23.36 8.11
N SER A 5 -0.38 -23.17 8.05
CA SER A 5 -1.15 -23.53 6.86
C SER A 5 -1.01 -22.44 5.79
N SER A 6 -1.19 -22.82 4.53
CA SER A 6 -1.26 -21.88 3.41
C SER A 6 -2.34 -20.81 3.62
N HIS A 7 -3.46 -21.18 4.25
CA HIS A 7 -4.52 -20.26 4.63
C HIS A 7 -4.02 -19.16 5.59
N THR A 8 -3.30 -19.53 6.66
CA THR A 8 -2.71 -18.55 7.59
C THR A 8 -1.77 -17.58 6.88
N LEU A 9 -0.96 -18.06 5.92
CA LEU A 9 -0.06 -17.19 5.16
C LEU A 9 -0.80 -16.21 4.23
N LYS A 10 -1.93 -16.63 3.64
CA LYS A 10 -2.79 -15.75 2.82
C LYS A 10 -3.42 -14.66 3.68
N ILE A 11 -3.97 -15.02 4.86
CA ILE A 11 -4.51 -14.04 5.82
C ILE A 11 -3.41 -13.05 6.24
N LEU A 12 -2.22 -13.54 6.60
CA LEU A 12 -1.12 -12.67 7.01
C LEU A 12 -0.71 -11.70 5.89
N SER A 13 -0.72 -12.18 4.64
CA SER A 13 -0.47 -11.35 3.45
C SER A 13 -1.53 -10.25 3.29
N ALA A 14 -2.82 -10.59 3.43
CA ALA A 14 -3.92 -9.64 3.35
C ALA A 14 -3.87 -8.59 4.48
N LEU A 15 -3.58 -9.01 5.71
CA LEU A 15 -3.39 -8.12 6.85
C LEU A 15 -2.26 -7.12 6.60
N PHE A 16 -1.15 -7.59 6.02
CA PHE A 16 -0.03 -6.73 5.68
C PHE A 16 -0.42 -5.65 4.66
N TRP A 17 -1.26 -5.99 3.68
CA TRP A 17 -1.81 -5.03 2.72
C TRP A 17 -2.70 -3.97 3.39
N TYR A 18 -3.60 -4.40 4.29
CA TYR A 18 -4.46 -3.48 5.02
C TYR A 18 -3.67 -2.54 5.92
N ILE A 19 -2.71 -3.07 6.69
CA ILE A 19 -1.85 -2.26 7.56
C ILE A 19 -1.08 -1.24 6.73
N GLY A 20 -0.45 -1.66 5.63
CA GLY A 20 0.26 -0.76 4.73
C GLY A 20 -0.64 0.34 4.16
N GLY A 21 -1.85 -0.01 3.73
CA GLY A 21 -2.82 0.95 3.22
C GLY A 21 -3.27 1.97 4.27
N ILE A 22 -3.60 1.51 5.48
CA ILE A 22 -4.03 2.36 6.59
C ILE A 22 -2.92 3.34 7.00
N VAL A 23 -1.68 2.85 7.13
CA VAL A 23 -0.52 3.70 7.47
C VAL A 23 -0.32 4.80 6.43
N LEU A 24 -0.46 4.48 5.14
CA LEU A 24 -0.32 5.45 4.06
C LEU A 24 -1.48 6.45 4.01
N ILE A 25 -2.71 6.05 4.34
CA ILE A 25 -3.82 6.99 4.50
C ILE A 25 -3.50 7.99 5.61
N PHE A 26 -3.08 7.53 6.78
CA PHE A 26 -2.72 8.44 7.86
C PHE A 26 -1.60 9.40 7.48
N LYS A 27 -0.58 8.90 6.77
CA LYS A 27 0.55 9.73 6.29
C LYS A 27 0.08 10.76 5.25
N GLY A 28 -0.68 10.34 4.24
CA GLY A 28 -1.23 11.22 3.20
C GLY A 28 -2.16 12.29 3.78
N SER A 29 -3.00 11.92 4.75
CA SER A 29 -3.89 12.87 5.44
C SER A 29 -3.13 13.94 6.21
N ARG A 30 -1.99 13.59 6.85
CA ARG A 30 -1.13 14.59 7.50
C ARG A 30 -0.55 15.59 6.51
N LEU A 31 -0.11 15.13 5.33
CA LEU A 31 0.42 16.01 4.27
C LEU A 31 -0.66 16.93 3.71
N VAL A 32 -1.89 16.43 3.54
CA VAL A 32 -3.05 17.24 3.14
C VAL A 32 -3.39 18.28 4.20
N PHE A 33 -3.35 17.91 5.47
CA PHE A 33 -3.58 18.83 6.58
C PHE A 33 -2.53 19.94 6.62
N GLU A 34 -1.24 19.59 6.53
CA GLU A 34 -0.15 20.55 6.45
C GLU A 34 -0.27 21.47 5.22
N ALA A 35 -0.66 20.93 4.06
CA ALA A 35 -0.91 21.74 2.88
C ALA A 35 -2.05 22.75 3.11
N ASN A 36 -3.13 22.33 3.77
CA ASN A 36 -4.26 23.19 4.09
C ASN A 36 -3.90 24.28 5.13
N GLU A 37 -3.01 23.99 6.08
CA GLU A 37 -2.48 25.00 7.00
C GLU A 37 -1.62 26.04 6.28
N LEU A 38 -0.78 25.62 5.32
CA LEU A 38 0.05 26.53 4.55
C LEU A 38 -0.73 27.43 3.61
N ARG A 39 -1.79 26.90 2.98
CA ARG A 39 -2.68 27.65 2.08
C ARG A 39 -4.13 27.22 2.29
N PRO A 40 -4.84 27.85 3.25
CA PRO A 40 -6.25 27.61 3.48
C PRO A 40 -7.10 27.87 2.24
N ASP A 41 -8.29 27.26 2.20
CA ASP A 41 -9.34 27.46 1.18
C ASP A 41 -8.97 27.08 -0.26
N GLN A 42 -7.88 26.33 -0.44
CA GLN A 42 -7.49 25.78 -1.74
C GLN A 42 -8.16 24.43 -2.00
N ILE A 43 -8.59 24.19 -3.24
CA ILE A 43 -9.23 22.93 -3.65
C ILE A 43 -8.24 21.77 -3.85
N TRP A 44 -6.95 22.09 -4.02
CA TRP A 44 -5.91 21.11 -4.36
C TRP A 44 -5.74 19.94 -3.39
N PRO A 45 -5.87 20.10 -2.05
CA PRO A 45 -5.79 18.96 -1.14
C PRO A 45 -6.95 17.97 -1.33
N LEU A 46 -8.15 18.45 -1.66
CA LEU A 46 -9.27 17.56 -2.03
C LEU A 46 -9.00 16.86 -3.37
N MET A 47 -8.51 17.61 -4.37
CA MET A 47 -8.12 17.04 -5.66
C MET A 47 -7.02 15.99 -5.51
N ALA A 48 -6.11 16.15 -4.54
CA ALA A 48 -5.07 15.18 -4.25
C ALA A 48 -5.63 13.82 -3.81
N ILE A 49 -6.64 13.83 -2.94
CA ILE A 49 -7.35 12.63 -2.48
C ILE A 49 -8.04 11.94 -3.66
N ILE A 50 -8.80 12.70 -4.46
CA ILE A 50 -9.53 12.17 -5.63
C ILE A 50 -8.56 11.57 -6.64
N ALA A 51 -7.50 12.29 -6.99
CA ALA A 51 -6.47 11.80 -7.91
C ALA A 51 -5.79 10.55 -7.37
N GLY A 52 -5.47 10.53 -6.07
CA GLY A 52 -4.94 9.36 -5.38
C GLY A 52 -5.86 8.14 -5.52
N ILE A 53 -7.15 8.29 -5.26
CA ILE A 53 -8.14 7.22 -5.40
C ILE A 53 -8.20 6.67 -6.83
N LEU A 54 -8.29 7.54 -7.83
CA LEU A 54 -8.38 7.12 -9.23
C LEU A 54 -7.12 6.38 -9.70
N LEU A 55 -5.94 6.95 -9.43
CA LEU A 55 -4.65 6.36 -9.77
C LEU A 55 -4.42 5.06 -9.00
N GLY A 56 -4.82 5.03 -7.74
CA GLY A 56 -4.72 3.84 -6.88
C GLY A 56 -5.62 2.72 -7.35
N GLY A 57 -6.86 3.01 -7.73
CA GLY A 57 -7.78 2.01 -8.30
C GLY A 57 -7.23 1.40 -9.59
N PHE A 58 -6.67 2.23 -10.47
CA PHE A 58 -5.98 1.73 -11.67
C PHE A 58 -4.81 0.79 -11.31
N LYS A 59 -3.94 1.20 -10.38
CA LYS A 59 -2.82 0.36 -9.91
C LYS A 59 -3.28 -0.93 -9.23
N ALA A 60 -4.39 -0.88 -8.47
CA ALA A 60 -4.97 -2.05 -7.81
C ALA A 60 -5.25 -3.13 -8.86
N ILE A 61 -6.01 -2.79 -9.89
CA ILE A 61 -6.49 -3.71 -10.93
C ILE A 61 -5.32 -4.25 -11.77
N PHE A 62 -4.45 -3.37 -12.28
CA PHE A 62 -3.49 -3.74 -13.32
C PHE A 62 -2.14 -4.24 -12.79
N LEU A 63 -1.69 -3.74 -11.63
CA LEU A 63 -0.34 -3.99 -11.11
C LEU A 63 -0.38 -4.85 -9.85
N PHE A 64 -1.05 -4.38 -8.81
CA PHE A 64 -0.98 -5.00 -7.48
C PHE A 64 -1.76 -6.32 -7.42
N SER A 65 -2.93 -6.41 -8.03
CA SER A 65 -3.71 -7.66 -8.09
C SER A 65 -2.93 -8.81 -8.73
N LYS A 66 -2.14 -8.54 -9.78
CA LYS A 66 -1.23 -9.54 -10.38
C LYS A 66 -0.13 -9.97 -9.40
N GLY A 67 0.37 -9.03 -8.59
CA GLY A 67 1.33 -9.32 -7.52
C GLY A 67 0.73 -10.20 -6.41
N CYS A 68 -0.48 -9.88 -5.95
CA CYS A 68 -1.22 -10.67 -4.98
C CYS A 68 -1.45 -12.11 -5.49
N GLN A 69 -1.93 -12.24 -6.73
CA GLN A 69 -2.17 -13.53 -7.36
C GLN A 69 -0.91 -14.40 -7.41
N LYS A 70 0.22 -13.83 -7.87
CA LYS A 70 1.52 -14.53 -7.87
C LYS A 70 1.98 -14.92 -6.47
N ASN A 71 1.65 -14.13 -5.44
CA ASN A 71 1.98 -14.49 -4.06
C ASN A 71 1.11 -15.65 -3.56
N ILE A 72 -0.18 -15.68 -3.89
CA ILE A 72 -1.10 -16.78 -3.56
C ILE A 72 -0.65 -18.07 -4.23
N GLU A 73 -0.40 -18.06 -5.54
CA GLU A 73 0.09 -19.22 -6.30
C GLU A 73 1.38 -19.79 -5.70
N ARG A 74 2.28 -18.90 -5.25
CA ARG A 74 3.50 -19.32 -4.55
C ARG A 74 3.20 -19.97 -3.20
N ILE A 75 2.32 -19.38 -2.40
CA ILE A 75 1.93 -19.92 -1.09
C ILE A 75 1.30 -21.31 -1.27
N ASP A 76 0.46 -21.49 -2.28
CA ASP A 76 -0.20 -22.77 -2.58
C ASP A 76 0.79 -23.85 -3.04
N ALA A 77 1.93 -23.47 -3.61
CA ALA A 77 3.00 -24.39 -4.00
C ALA A 77 3.92 -24.83 -2.84
N LEU A 78 3.74 -24.31 -1.61
CA LEU A 78 4.57 -24.68 -0.46
C LEU A 78 4.12 -26.02 0.14
N VAL A 79 5.02 -27.01 0.19
CA VAL A 79 4.74 -28.34 0.77
C VAL A 79 4.68 -28.30 2.30
N GLN A 80 5.54 -27.51 2.95
CA GLN A 80 5.56 -27.31 4.40
C GLN A 80 5.71 -25.81 4.71
N PRO A 81 4.60 -25.05 4.69
CA PRO A 81 4.65 -23.61 4.82
C PRO A 81 5.14 -23.19 6.21
N LYS A 82 6.04 -22.22 6.28
CA LYS A 82 6.47 -21.58 7.53
C LYS A 82 5.91 -20.17 7.63
N ILE A 83 5.66 -19.68 8.85
CA ILE A 83 5.02 -18.37 9.10
C ILE A 83 5.69 -17.21 8.33
N TRP A 84 7.03 -17.20 8.23
CA TRP A 84 7.81 -16.15 7.55
C TRP A 84 7.77 -16.22 6.02
N GLU A 85 7.21 -17.28 5.43
CA GLU A 85 7.11 -17.45 3.99
C GLU A 85 5.85 -16.83 3.40
N PHE A 86 5.19 -15.90 4.08
CA PHE A 86 4.02 -15.17 3.55
C PHE A 86 4.39 -14.19 2.42
N PHE A 87 5.63 -13.66 2.40
CA PHE A 87 6.22 -12.95 1.26
C PHE A 87 7.64 -13.42 0.93
N ARG A 88 8.09 -13.13 -0.30
CA ARG A 88 9.50 -13.31 -0.68
C ARG A 88 10.37 -12.22 -0.07
N LEU A 89 11.63 -12.52 0.22
CA LEU A 89 12.60 -11.53 0.70
C LEU A 89 12.68 -10.27 -0.20
N ARG A 90 12.61 -10.45 -1.52
CA ARG A 90 12.59 -9.35 -2.50
C ARG A 90 11.46 -8.35 -2.27
N PHE A 91 10.30 -8.81 -1.78
CA PHE A 91 9.19 -7.93 -1.45
C PHE A 91 9.51 -7.03 -0.26
N PHE A 92 10.15 -7.56 0.79
CA PHE A 92 10.57 -6.75 1.94
C PHE A 92 11.61 -5.71 1.56
N VAL A 93 12.55 -6.03 0.66
CA VAL A 93 13.50 -5.05 0.13
C VAL A 93 12.77 -3.93 -0.63
N PHE A 94 11.81 -4.28 -1.49
CA PHE A 94 10.99 -3.29 -2.20
C PHE A 94 10.18 -2.41 -1.23
N LEU A 95 9.55 -3.02 -0.23
CA LEU A 95 8.80 -2.31 0.80
C LEU A 95 9.69 -1.34 1.59
N LEU A 96 10.88 -1.78 2.01
CA LEU A 96 11.84 -0.95 2.71
C LEU A 96 12.23 0.27 1.86
N LEU A 97 12.55 0.07 0.58
CA LEU A 97 12.87 1.15 -0.35
C LEU A 97 11.71 2.12 -0.51
N MET A 98 10.47 1.60 -0.64
CA MET A 98 9.27 2.43 -0.75
C MET A 98 9.06 3.29 0.51
N ILE A 99 9.22 2.70 1.70
CA ILE A 99 9.10 3.42 2.99
C ILE A 99 10.16 4.50 3.11
N ILE A 100 11.43 4.17 2.85
CA ILE A 100 12.54 5.14 2.90
C ILE A 100 12.28 6.29 1.93
N THR A 101 11.95 5.97 0.67
CA THR A 101 11.66 6.97 -0.36
C THR A 101 10.50 7.86 0.06
N GLY A 102 9.38 7.27 0.50
CA GLY A 102 8.21 8.00 0.96
C GLY A 102 8.48 8.89 2.17
N ALA A 103 9.28 8.43 3.14
CA ALA A 103 9.67 9.20 4.32
C ALA A 103 10.59 10.38 3.95
N THR A 104 11.57 10.16 3.07
CA THR A 104 12.47 11.21 2.61
C THR A 104 11.71 12.26 1.79
N LEU A 105 10.82 11.84 0.89
CA LEU A 105 9.98 12.78 0.13
C LEU A 105 9.06 13.60 1.05
N SER A 106 8.41 12.98 2.04
CA SER A 106 7.58 13.72 3.01
C SER A 106 8.40 14.74 3.79
N LYS A 107 9.62 14.41 4.22
CA LYS A 107 10.49 15.38 4.89
C LYS A 107 10.89 16.54 4.00
N LEU A 108 11.22 16.25 2.73
CA LEU A 108 11.57 17.29 1.75
C LEU A 108 10.37 18.15 1.33
N ALA A 109 9.16 17.62 1.48
CA ALA A 109 7.93 18.32 1.15
C ALA A 109 7.54 19.37 2.19
N HIS A 110 8.09 19.35 3.41
CA HIS A 110 7.74 20.31 4.45
C HIS A 110 7.84 21.76 3.96
N ASN A 111 6.82 22.57 4.29
CA ASN A 111 6.68 23.96 3.84
C ASN A 111 6.63 24.18 2.31
N ASN A 112 6.64 23.11 1.50
CA ASN A 112 6.58 23.19 0.05
C ASN A 112 5.23 22.65 -0.45
N TYR A 113 4.29 23.57 -0.67
CA TYR A 113 2.91 23.25 -1.01
C TYR A 113 2.75 22.29 -2.22
N PRO A 114 3.36 22.53 -3.39
CA PRO A 114 3.30 21.59 -4.51
C PRO A 114 3.82 20.19 -4.17
N LEU A 115 4.92 20.09 -3.41
CA LEU A 115 5.46 18.80 -2.99
C LEU A 115 4.54 18.07 -2.01
N LEU A 116 3.93 18.78 -1.05
CA LEU A 116 2.96 18.18 -0.12
C LEU A 116 1.79 17.56 -0.86
N ILE A 117 1.23 18.28 -1.83
CA ILE A 117 0.15 17.78 -2.69
C ILE A 117 0.61 16.56 -3.49
N GLY A 118 1.78 16.63 -4.14
CA GLY A 118 2.31 15.53 -4.95
C GLY A 118 2.57 14.26 -4.13
N VAL A 119 3.17 14.40 -2.95
CA VAL A 119 3.44 13.25 -2.06
C VAL A 119 2.15 12.70 -1.47
N ALA A 120 1.17 13.56 -1.14
CA ALA A 120 -0.15 13.10 -0.71
C ALA A 120 -0.86 12.26 -1.78
N VAL A 121 -0.86 12.71 -3.05
CA VAL A 121 -1.41 11.92 -4.18
C VAL A 121 -0.74 10.55 -4.25
N LEU A 122 0.58 10.49 -4.11
CA LEU A 122 1.35 9.24 -4.12
C LEU A 122 0.93 8.32 -2.97
N ASP A 123 0.88 8.84 -1.74
CA ASP A 123 0.53 8.06 -0.55
C ASP A 123 -0.91 7.52 -0.66
N PHE A 124 -1.88 8.34 -1.04
CA PHE A 124 -3.26 7.88 -1.28
C PHE A 124 -3.36 6.88 -2.44
N SER A 125 -2.62 7.10 -3.53
CA SER A 125 -2.59 6.18 -4.67
C SER A 125 -2.07 4.81 -4.28
N ILE A 126 -0.99 4.73 -3.50
CA ILE A 126 -0.45 3.45 -3.04
C ILE A 126 -1.39 2.82 -2.02
N ALA A 127 -1.98 3.62 -1.11
CA ALA A 127 -2.92 3.11 -0.11
C ALA A 127 -4.13 2.42 -0.75
N ILE A 128 -4.75 3.07 -1.72
CA ILE A 128 -5.90 2.54 -2.45
C ILE A 128 -5.50 1.33 -3.29
N ALA A 129 -4.30 1.33 -3.87
CA ALA A 129 -3.79 0.16 -4.58
C ALA A 129 -3.64 -1.07 -3.67
N LEU A 130 -3.12 -0.88 -2.46
CA LEU A 130 -2.98 -1.93 -1.45
C LEU A 130 -4.35 -2.43 -0.99
N ILE A 131 -5.23 -1.53 -0.53
CA ILE A 131 -6.54 -1.94 -0.01
C ILE A 131 -7.40 -2.57 -1.13
N GLY A 132 -7.40 -2.01 -2.34
CA GLY A 132 -8.18 -2.52 -3.45
C GLY A 132 -7.68 -3.90 -3.94
N SER A 133 -6.37 -4.10 -4.03
CA SER A 133 -5.81 -5.38 -4.48
C SER A 133 -5.86 -6.49 -3.43
N SER A 134 -6.09 -6.17 -2.16
CA SER A 134 -6.21 -7.17 -1.11
C SER A 134 -7.46 -8.06 -1.27
N TYR A 135 -8.48 -7.57 -1.99
CA TYR A 135 -9.65 -8.36 -2.40
C TYR A 135 -9.28 -9.71 -3.03
N VAL A 136 -8.17 -9.76 -3.78
CA VAL A 136 -7.68 -10.98 -4.44
C VAL A 136 -7.39 -12.11 -3.45
N PHE A 137 -6.95 -11.79 -2.23
CA PHE A 137 -6.75 -12.81 -1.19
C PHE A 137 -8.05 -13.48 -0.77
N TRP A 138 -9.19 -12.77 -0.93
CA TRP A 138 -10.53 -13.22 -0.53
C TRP A 138 -11.30 -13.93 -1.64
N THR A 139 -11.06 -13.57 -2.90
CA THR A 139 -11.79 -14.13 -4.06
C THR A 139 -11.25 -15.45 -4.55
N ASN A 140 -9.97 -15.72 -4.29
CA ASN A 140 -9.33 -16.93 -4.78
C ASN A 140 -9.90 -18.12 -4.00
N LYS A 141 -10.60 -19.04 -4.69
CA LYS A 141 -11.49 -20.10 -4.14
C LYS A 141 -10.84 -21.11 -3.17
N ASN A 142 -9.59 -20.89 -2.78
CA ASN A 142 -8.82 -21.67 -1.82
C ASN A 142 -8.49 -20.85 -0.55
N LEU A 143 -9.48 -20.12 -0.02
CA LEU A 143 -9.49 -19.72 1.38
C LEU A 143 -10.23 -20.78 2.19
#